data_AF-A0A949XBG4-F1
#
_entry.id   AF-A0A949XBG4-F1
#
_cell.length_a   1.000
_cell.length_b   1.000
_cell.length_c   1.000
_cell.angle_alpha   90.00
_cell.angle_beta   90.00
_cell.angle_gamma   90.00
#
_symmetry.space_group_name_H-M   'P 1'
#
loop_
_entity.id
_entity.type
_entity.pdbx_description
1 polymer ?
#
loop_
_entity_poly.entity_id
_entity_poly.type
_entity_poly.pdbx_seq_one_letter_code
_entity_poly.pdbx_strand_id
1 'polypeptide(L)'
;MVFKHEPFHIGDKVYLLTYIGEGWMEVWFEGKIGYEEVPFIQSWMPDPTNTWPTCTEPSADCWGRIEKREPADWWILIKTRHGKRGWIKQYDHFIGGDLFE
;
A
#
# COMPACT_ATOMS: atom_id res chain seq x y z
N MET A 1 -25.69 5.30 5.43
CA MET A 1 -25.06 5.64 6.73
C MET A 1 -23.61 6.00 6.44
N VAL A 2 -23.08 7.05 7.05
CA VAL A 2 -21.65 7.41 6.91
C VAL A 2 -21.02 7.12 8.27
N PHE A 3 -19.97 6.32 8.28
CA PHE A 3 -19.20 6.05 9.49
C PHE A 3 -18.11 7.11 9.61
N LYS A 4 -17.94 7.61 10.83
CA LYS A 4 -16.91 8.61 11.13
C LYS A 4 -15.57 7.90 11.31
N HIS A 5 -14.55 8.38 10.62
CA HIS A 5 -13.18 7.86 10.73
C HIS A 5 -12.22 9.04 10.97
N GLU A 6 -12.08 9.44 12.23
CA GLU A 6 -11.14 10.49 12.59
C GLU A 6 -9.70 10.05 12.26
N PRO A 7 -8.84 10.95 11.73
CA PRO A 7 -9.05 12.40 11.59
C PRO A 7 -9.74 12.85 10.29
N PHE A 8 -10.23 11.92 9.47
CA PHE A 8 -10.71 12.21 8.12
C PHE A 8 -12.21 12.51 8.07
N HIS A 9 -12.56 13.41 7.15
CA HIS A 9 -13.90 13.82 6.84
C HIS A 9 -14.23 13.55 5.37
N ILE A 10 -15.52 13.49 5.05
CA ILE A 10 -15.96 13.34 3.66
C ILE A 10 -15.45 14.52 2.84
N GLY A 11 -14.76 14.20 1.73
CA GLY A 11 -14.20 15.18 0.79
C GLY A 11 -12.72 15.44 1.00
N ASP A 12 -12.13 14.95 2.10
CA ASP A 12 -10.70 15.03 2.32
C ASP A 12 -9.93 14.24 1.26
N LYS A 13 -8.72 14.73 0.96
CA LYS A 13 -7.76 14.06 0.09
C LYS A 13 -6.61 13.56 0.93
N VAL A 14 -6.48 12.25 0.99
CA VAL A 14 -5.38 11.54 1.64
C VAL A 14 -4.52 10.85 0.60
N TYR A 15 -3.23 10.73 0.87
CA TYR A 15 -2.30 10.01 0.00
C TYR A 15 -1.79 8.79 0.74
N LEU A 16 -1.97 7.62 0.14
CA LEU A 16 -1.40 6.37 0.61
C LEU A 16 0.03 6.27 0.07
N LEU A 17 1.00 6.05 0.95
CA LEU A 17 2.42 6.08 0.61
C LEU A 17 2.99 4.66 0.54
N THR A 18 3.27 4.07 1.70
CA THR A 18 3.97 2.79 1.83
C THR A 18 3.05 1.77 2.46
N TYR A 19 2.93 0.60 1.86
CA TYR A 19 2.29 -0.55 2.51
C TYR A 19 3.25 -1.13 3.54
N ILE A 20 2.82 -1.20 4.81
CA ILE A 20 3.67 -1.68 5.91
C ILE A 20 3.28 -3.08 6.41
N GLY A 21 2.17 -3.64 5.90
CA GLY A 21 1.72 -5.00 6.22
C GLY A 21 0.29 -5.03 6.78
N GLU A 22 -0.38 -6.18 6.64
CA GLU A 22 -1.70 -6.47 7.24
C GLU A 22 -2.79 -5.40 6.97
N GLY A 23 -2.80 -4.82 5.77
CA GLY A 23 -3.75 -3.75 5.43
C GLY A 23 -3.36 -2.35 5.92
N TRP A 24 -2.28 -2.21 6.69
CA TRP A 24 -1.79 -0.92 7.18
C TRP A 24 -0.91 -0.21 6.16
N MET A 25 -1.07 1.11 6.10
CA MET A 25 -0.29 1.99 5.23
C MET A 25 0.17 3.24 5.95
N GLU A 26 1.31 3.78 5.52
CA GLU A 26 1.64 5.18 5.76
C GLU A 26 0.68 6.07 4.99
N VAL A 27 0.09 7.04 5.68
CA VAL A 27 -0.87 7.98 5.11
C VAL A 27 -0.36 9.39 5.31
N TRP A 28 -0.30 10.16 4.22
CA TRP A 28 -0.07 11.60 4.30
C TRP A 28 -1.40 12.35 4.30
N PHE A 29 -1.59 13.20 5.31
CA PHE A 29 -2.76 14.06 5.47
C PHE A 29 -2.35 15.37 6.14
N GLU A 30 -2.75 16.50 5.57
CA GLU A 30 -2.47 17.85 6.08
C GLU A 30 -1.00 18.10 6.49
N GLY A 31 -0.05 17.63 5.68
CA GLY A 31 1.38 17.83 5.94
C GLY A 31 1.99 16.91 6.99
N LYS A 32 1.23 15.92 7.49
CA LYS A 32 1.70 14.95 8.48
C LYS A 32 1.63 13.54 7.90
N ILE A 33 2.56 12.69 8.34
CA ILE A 33 2.52 11.24 8.07
C ILE A 33 1.95 10.57 9.32
N GLY A 34 0.91 9.77 9.11
CA GLY A 34 0.32 8.85 10.08
C GLY A 34 0.26 7.43 9.52
N TYR A 35 -0.44 6.56 10.24
CA TYR A 35 -0.61 5.16 9.86
C TYR A 35 -2.08 4.80 10.00
N GLU A 36 -2.63 4.16 8.98
CA GLU A 36 -4.04 3.78 8.96
C GLU A 36 -4.20 2.37 8.40
N GLU A 37 -5.21 1.67 8.91
CA GLU A 37 -5.69 0.45 8.28
C GLU A 37 -6.58 0.84 7.08
N VAL A 38 -6.18 0.37 5.89
CA VAL A 38 -6.84 0.68 4.62
C VAL A 38 -7.37 -0.63 4.02
N PRO A 39 -8.40 -1.27 4.59
CA PRO A 39 -8.79 -2.62 4.21
C PRO A 39 -9.27 -2.72 2.75
N PHE A 40 -9.83 -1.63 2.21
CA PHE A 40 -10.24 -1.53 0.82
C PHE A 40 -9.07 -1.42 -0.18
N ILE A 41 -7.81 -1.28 0.26
CA ILE A 41 -6.63 -1.32 -0.64
C ILE A 41 -6.51 -2.69 -1.34
N GLN A 42 -6.91 -3.76 -0.66
CA GLN A 42 -6.76 -5.12 -1.19
C GLN A 42 -7.70 -5.40 -2.36
N SER A 43 -8.86 -4.73 -2.43
CA SER A 43 -9.79 -4.83 -3.58
C SER A 43 -9.14 -4.47 -4.93
N TRP A 44 -7.93 -3.89 -4.90
CA TRP A 44 -7.12 -3.52 -6.06
C TRP A 44 -5.98 -4.51 -6.37
N MET A 45 -5.76 -5.50 -5.50
CA MET A 45 -4.88 -6.63 -5.80
C MET A 45 -5.68 -7.68 -6.58
N PRO A 46 -5.18 -8.15 -7.74
CA PRO A 46 -5.87 -9.15 -8.54
C PRO A 46 -5.75 -10.52 -7.85
N ASP A 47 -6.60 -10.76 -6.86
CA ASP A 47 -6.79 -12.05 -6.23
C ASP A 47 -8.26 -12.47 -6.40
N PRO A 48 -8.56 -13.53 -7.16
CA PRO A 48 -9.93 -14.00 -7.38
C PRO A 48 -10.58 -14.58 -6.11
N THR A 49 -9.81 -14.80 -5.04
CA THR A 49 -10.30 -15.24 -3.72
C THR A 49 -10.52 -14.08 -2.74
N ASN A 50 -10.33 -12.84 -3.18
CA ASN A 50 -10.44 -11.67 -2.33
C ASN A 50 -11.88 -11.49 -1.83
N THR A 51 -12.12 -11.79 -0.55
CA THR A 51 -13.38 -11.56 0.17
C THR A 51 -13.36 -10.27 0.99
N TRP A 52 -12.33 -9.43 0.84
CA TRP A 52 -12.17 -8.20 1.60
C TRP A 52 -13.18 -7.14 1.16
N PRO A 53 -13.59 -6.23 2.06
CA PRO A 53 -14.67 -5.30 1.79
C PRO A 53 -14.37 -4.44 0.55
N THR A 54 -15.22 -4.59 -0.47
CA THR A 54 -15.24 -3.77 -1.68
C THR A 54 -15.92 -2.42 -1.46
N CYS A 55 -16.29 -2.11 -0.21
CA CYS A 55 -17.06 -0.93 0.18
C CYS A 55 -18.36 -0.74 -0.60
N THR A 56 -18.96 -1.85 -1.05
CA THR A 56 -20.30 -1.87 -1.67
C THR A 56 -21.41 -1.60 -0.67
N GLU A 57 -21.21 -1.97 0.59
CA GLU A 57 -22.09 -1.65 1.70
C GLU A 57 -21.39 -0.72 2.70
N PRO A 58 -22.12 0.24 3.32
CA PRO A 58 -21.50 1.12 4.31
C PRO A 58 -21.03 0.35 5.54
N SER A 59 -19.75 0.51 5.91
CA SER A 59 -19.15 0.00 7.16
C SER A 59 -18.11 0.97 7.70
N ALA A 60 -17.69 0.79 8.96
CA ALA A 60 -16.61 1.57 9.55
C ALA A 60 -15.27 1.39 8.82
N ASP A 61 -15.03 0.19 8.29
CA ASP A 61 -13.83 -0.18 7.54
C ASP A 61 -13.79 0.48 6.15
N CYS A 62 -14.91 1.05 5.70
CA CYS A 62 -15.08 1.68 4.40
C CYS A 62 -15.10 3.19 4.50
N TRP A 63 -13.99 3.74 4.98
CA TRP A 63 -13.83 5.17 5.25
C TRP A 63 -13.30 5.98 4.05
N GLY A 64 -12.90 5.31 2.95
CA GLY A 64 -12.32 5.97 1.79
C GLY A 64 -12.52 5.21 0.49
N ARG A 65 -12.06 5.83 -0.60
CA ARG A 65 -12.00 5.23 -1.93
C ARG A 65 -10.73 5.69 -2.64
N ILE A 66 -10.16 4.84 -3.49
CA ILE A 66 -9.00 5.19 -4.30
C ILE A 66 -9.48 5.93 -5.55
N GLU A 67 -9.17 7.23 -5.65
CA GLU A 67 -9.54 8.03 -6.83
C GLU A 67 -8.55 7.87 -7.98
N LYS A 68 -7.26 7.80 -7.66
CA LYS A 68 -6.18 7.67 -8.63
C LYS A 68 -5.04 6.84 -8.04
N ARG A 69 -4.47 5.98 -8.87
CA ARG A 69 -3.20 5.30 -8.58
C ARG A 69 -2.07 6.02 -9.30
N GLU A 70 -1.11 6.50 -8.54
CA GLU A 70 0.18 6.87 -9.11
C GLU A 70 1.02 5.61 -9.33
N PRO A 71 1.84 5.55 -10.39
CA PRO A 71 2.78 4.46 -10.58
C PRO A 71 3.72 4.38 -9.39
N ALA A 72 3.71 3.22 -8.72
CA ALA A 72 4.62 2.92 -7.63
C ALA A 72 5.51 1.74 -8.06
N ASP A 73 6.82 1.99 -8.08
CA ASP A 73 7.84 0.98 -8.38
C ASP A 73 8.47 0.50 -7.09
N TRP A 74 8.55 -0.82 -6.91
CA TRP A 74 9.28 -1.42 -5.80
C TRP A 74 10.75 -1.53 -6.16
N TRP A 75 11.59 -0.88 -5.34
CA TRP A 75 13.03 -0.96 -5.43
C TRP A 75 13.59 -1.69 -4.22
N ILE A 76 14.53 -2.59 -4.47
CA ILE A 76 15.25 -3.29 -3.41
C ILE A 76 16.62 -2.66 -3.26
N LEU A 77 16.94 -2.20 -2.06
CA LEU A 77 18.30 -1.79 -1.71
C LEU A 77 19.14 -3.05 -1.47
N ILE A 78 20.17 -3.25 -2.30
CA ILE A 78 21.11 -4.36 -2.16
C ILE A 78 22.47 -3.86 -1.66
N LYS A 79 23.19 -4.74 -0.97
CA LYS A 79 24.58 -4.56 -0.58
C LYS A 79 25.39 -5.79 -1.01
N THR A 80 26.42 -5.60 -1.83
CA THR A 80 27.30 -6.70 -2.26
C THR A 80 28.20 -7.16 -1.12
N ARG A 81 28.82 -8.35 -1.26
CA ARG A 81 29.83 -8.86 -0.31
C ARG A 81 30.97 -7.87 -0.09
N HIS A 82 31.35 -7.11 -1.12
CA HIS A 82 32.39 -6.08 -1.07
C HIS A 82 31.89 -4.72 -0.54
N GLY A 83 30.63 -4.64 -0.08
CA GLY A 83 30.08 -3.45 0.56
C GLY A 83 29.46 -2.42 -0.37
N LYS A 84 29.47 -2.62 -1.69
CA LYS A 84 28.83 -1.71 -2.66
C LYS A 84 27.32 -1.74 -2.48
N ARG A 85 26.68 -0.58 -2.45
CA ARG A 85 25.23 -0.42 -2.36
C ARG A 85 24.63 -0.03 -3.72
N GLY A 86 23.40 -0.46 -3.97
CA GLY A 86 22.65 -0.10 -5.17
C GLY A 86 21.18 -0.46 -5.05
N TRP A 87 20.36 0.06 -5.96
CA TRP A 87 18.93 -0.26 -6.04
C TRP A 87 18.67 -1.10 -7.28
N ILE A 88 17.84 -2.12 -7.15
CA ILE A 88 17.37 -2.93 -8.29
C ILE A 88 15.84 -2.88 -8.37
N LYS A 89 15.30 -2.86 -9.60
CA LYS A 89 13.87 -3.04 -9.83
C LYS A 89 13.57 -4.53 -9.84
N GLN A 90 12.58 -4.94 -9.05
CA GLN A 90 12.14 -6.32 -9.05
C GLN A 90 11.14 -6.51 -10.20
N TYR A 91 11.51 -7.31 -11.21
CA TYR A 91 10.50 -7.86 -12.12
C TYR A 91 10.29 -9.36 -11.91
N ASP A 92 11.30 -10.24 -11.73
CA ASP A 92 10.99 -11.70 -11.78
C ASP A 92 11.79 -12.72 -10.91
N HIS A 93 12.83 -12.40 -10.12
CA HIS A 93 13.70 -13.50 -9.60
C HIS A 93 14.22 -13.34 -8.15
N PHE A 94 13.35 -13.52 -7.15
CA PHE A 94 13.79 -13.74 -5.76
C PHE A 94 13.28 -15.04 -5.11
N ILE A 95 12.76 -15.98 -5.92
CA ILE A 95 12.46 -17.35 -5.46
C ILE A 95 13.49 -18.29 -6.10
N GLY A 96 14.56 -18.56 -5.36
CA GLY A 96 15.48 -19.69 -5.60
C GLY A 96 16.41 -19.55 -6.81
N GLY A 97 17.62 -19.02 -6.59
CA GLY A 97 18.71 -19.15 -7.55
C GLY A 97 19.88 -18.25 -7.21
N ASP A 98 20.98 -18.85 -6.74
CA ASP A 98 22.28 -18.21 -6.76
C ASP A 98 22.60 -17.74 -8.18
N LEU A 99 22.84 -16.44 -8.36
CA LEU A 99 23.42 -15.91 -9.58
C LEU A 99 24.66 -15.09 -9.21
N PHE A 100 25.79 -15.80 -9.13
CA PHE A 100 27.10 -15.23 -9.41
C PHE A 100 27.45 -15.59 -10.85
N GLU A 101 27.53 -14.59 -11.73
CA GLU A 101 28.45 -14.56 -12.88
C GLU A 101 29.12 -13.18 -12.93
#